data_AF-A0A920AKP8-F1
#
_entry.id   AF-A0A920AKP8-F1
#
_cell.length_a   1.000
_cell.length_b   1.000
_cell.length_c   1.000
_cell.angle_alpha   90.00
_cell.angle_beta   90.00
_cell.angle_gamma   90.00
#
_symmetry.space_group_name_H-M   'P 1'
#
loop_
_entity.id
_entity.type
_entity.pdbx_description
1 polymer ?
#
loop_
_entity_poly.entity_id
_entity_poly.type
_entity_poly.pdbx_seq_one_letter_code
_entity_poly.pdbx_strand_id
1 'polypeptide(L)'
;MDLFFSDSLYNTKVFLVSSILTIIFFLLLLTRKIYKQKLTISNLSIYSSLFLLLIAFASLLIVNFFGKFTYVLFIAATITVIYSEISFLLGKYFFPNFVSENVSKEIIYMFSFIVFINAGYFTFMLILDILKAETYI
;
A
#
# COMPACT_ATOMS: atom_id res chain seq x y z
N MET A 1 6.35 23.61 -11.53
CA MET A 1 6.29 22.13 -11.45
C MET A 1 6.01 21.77 -9.99
N ASP A 2 5.03 22.45 -9.39
CA ASP A 2 4.85 22.60 -7.92
C ASP A 2 3.53 22.00 -7.43
N LEU A 3 2.87 21.21 -8.28
CA LEU A 3 1.45 20.87 -8.12
C LEU A 3 1.18 19.64 -7.24
N PHE A 4 2.23 18.98 -6.74
CA PHE A 4 2.10 17.68 -6.09
C PHE A 4 2.42 17.68 -4.60
N PHE A 5 3.09 18.71 -4.09
CA PHE A 5 3.62 18.67 -2.73
C PHE A 5 3.88 20.08 -2.18
N SER A 6 3.06 20.51 -1.21
CA SER A 6 3.31 21.76 -0.48
C SER A 6 4.37 21.52 0.60
N ASP A 7 5.27 22.50 0.77
CA ASP A 7 6.38 22.41 1.74
C ASP A 7 5.93 22.55 3.19
N SER A 8 4.70 23.03 3.41
CA SER A 8 4.09 23.04 4.73
C SER A 8 3.88 21.61 5.24
N LEU A 9 4.22 21.41 6.51
CA LEU A 9 3.94 20.16 7.24
C LEU A 9 4.64 18.93 6.65
N TYR A 10 5.78 19.15 5.97
CA TYR A 10 6.56 18.14 5.28
C TYR A 10 6.74 16.83 6.06
N ASN A 11 7.36 16.90 7.25
CA ASN A 11 7.64 15.73 8.07
C ASN A 11 6.36 15.00 8.50
N THR A 12 5.31 15.76 8.81
CA THR A 12 4.00 15.20 9.19
C THR A 12 3.36 14.45 8.03
N LYS A 13 3.41 14.99 6.82
CA LYS A 13 2.89 14.32 5.61
C LYS A 13 3.65 13.04 5.31
N VAL A 14 4.98 13.08 5.33
CA VAL A 14 5.82 11.89 5.13
C VAL A 14 5.50 10.82 6.18
N PHE A 15 5.32 11.21 7.44
CA PHE A 15 4.94 10.30 8.51
C PHE A 15 3.53 9.70 8.30
N LEU A 16 2.55 10.51 7.91
CA LEU A 16 1.19 10.04 7.62
C LEU A 16 1.17 9.04 6.46
N VAL A 17 1.85 9.37 5.35
CA VAL A 17 1.95 8.48 4.19
C VAL A 17 2.65 7.18 4.58
N SER A 18 3.74 7.26 5.34
CA SER A 18 4.45 6.07 5.85
C SER A 18 3.55 5.20 6.73
N SER A 19 2.72 5.83 7.57
CA SER A 19 1.76 5.13 8.43
C SER A 19 0.68 4.42 7.61
N ILE A 20 0.13 5.09 6.59
CA ILE A 20 -0.86 4.50 5.66
C ILE A 20 -0.26 3.29 4.95
N LEU A 21 0.93 3.43 4.35
CA LEU A 21 1.59 2.31 3.67
C LEU A 21 1.86 1.14 4.61
N THR A 22 2.21 1.43 5.87
CA THR A 22 2.42 0.40 6.89
C THR A 22 1.13 -0.33 7.25
N ILE A 23 0.00 0.38 7.36
CA ILE A 23 -1.30 -0.25 7.61
C ILE A 23 -1.64 -1.22 6.47
N ILE A 24 -1.42 -0.81 5.22
CA ILE A 24 -1.70 -1.67 4.05
C ILE A 24 -0.74 -2.86 4.01
N PHE A 25 0.55 -2.66 4.34
CA PHE A 25 1.50 -3.75 4.46
C PHE A 25 1.13 -4.73 5.59
N PHE A 26 0.63 -4.22 6.72
CA PHE A 26 0.11 -5.05 7.79
C PHE A 26 -1.08 -5.90 7.32
N LEU A 27 -2.00 -5.34 6.52
CA LEU A 27 -3.09 -6.10 5.90
C LEU A 27 -2.57 -7.21 4.96
N LEU A 28 -1.52 -6.95 4.19
CA LEU A 28 -0.85 -8.00 3.39
C LEU A 28 -0.33 -9.14 4.27
N LEU A 29 0.39 -8.82 5.35
CA LEU A 29 0.91 -9.83 6.28
C LEU A 29 -0.22 -10.63 6.94
N LEU A 30 -1.31 -9.95 7.31
CA LEU A 30 -2.48 -10.59 7.91
C LEU A 30 -3.16 -11.55 6.91
N THR A 31 -3.30 -11.13 5.65
CA THR A 31 -3.80 -11.96 4.55
C THR A 31 -2.94 -13.20 4.34
N ARG A 32 -1.61 -13.04 4.35
CA ARG A 32 -0.64 -14.15 4.26
C ARG A 32 -0.77 -15.12 5.43
N LYS A 33 -0.99 -14.62 6.64
CA LYS A 33 -1.22 -15.44 7.83
C LYS A 33 -2.51 -16.25 7.73
N ILE A 34 -3.62 -15.62 7.31
CA ILE A 34 -4.92 -16.30 7.12
C ILE A 34 -4.78 -17.47 6.14
N TYR A 35 -4.09 -17.26 5.02
CA TYR A 35 -3.89 -18.29 3.99
C TYR A 35 -2.67 -19.21 4.24
N LYS A 36 -2.35 -19.44 5.52
CA LYS A 36 -1.37 -20.43 6.02
C LYS A 36 0.08 -20.25 5.57
N GLN A 37 0.61 -19.03 5.62
CA GLN A 37 2.05 -18.86 5.88
C GLN A 37 2.32 -18.94 7.40
N LYS A 38 3.44 -19.57 7.82
CA LYS A 38 3.86 -19.77 9.23
C LYS A 38 4.23 -18.45 9.92
N LEU A 39 3.31 -17.51 10.04
CA LEU A 39 3.51 -16.21 10.69
C LEU A 39 2.85 -16.22 12.08
N THR A 40 3.65 -16.07 13.13
CA THR A 40 3.15 -15.81 14.49
C THR A 40 2.76 -14.34 14.65
N ILE A 41 1.93 -14.04 15.66
CA ILE A 41 1.50 -12.65 15.96
C ILE A 41 2.71 -11.74 16.24
N SER A 42 3.71 -12.24 16.97
CA SER A 42 4.96 -11.53 17.25
C SER A 42 5.72 -11.15 15.98
N ASN A 43 5.77 -12.04 14.99
CA ASN A 43 6.46 -11.78 13.74
C ASN A 43 5.70 -10.76 12.89
N LEU A 44 4.36 -10.78 12.93
CA LEU A 44 3.52 -9.82 12.21
C LEU A 44 3.79 -8.38 12.65
N SER A 45 3.79 -8.13 13.97
CA SER A 45 4.03 -6.80 14.53
C SER A 45 5.44 -6.31 14.21
N ILE A 46 6.45 -7.19 14.31
CA ILE A 46 7.84 -6.87 14.01
C ILE A 46 8.02 -6.51 12.53
N TYR A 47 7.45 -7.28 11.60
CA TYR A 47 7.56 -6.96 10.18
C TYR A 47 6.85 -5.65 9.83
N SER A 48 5.68 -5.36 10.41
CA SER A 48 5.00 -4.09 10.19
C SER A 48 5.78 -2.90 10.76
N SER A 49 6.34 -3.00 11.97
CA SER A 49 7.10 -1.90 12.55
C SER A 49 8.42 -1.66 11.81
N LEU A 50 9.09 -2.72 11.37
CA LEU A 50 10.30 -2.62 10.54
C LEU A 50 9.99 -1.99 9.17
N PHE A 51 8.85 -2.36 8.56
CA PHE A 51 8.41 -1.74 7.32
C PHE A 51 8.12 -0.23 7.50
N LEU A 52 7.46 0.18 8.58
CA LEU A 52 7.24 1.60 8.89
C LEU A 52 8.54 2.39 8.98
N LEU A 53 9.52 1.83 9.70
CA LEU A 53 10.81 2.48 9.88
C LEU A 53 11.54 2.62 8.54
N LEU A 54 11.60 1.55 7.75
CA LEU A 54 12.25 1.57 6.43
C LEU A 54 11.56 2.51 5.46
N ILE A 55 10.22 2.49 5.39
CA ILE A 55 9.48 3.33 4.44
C ILE A 55 9.58 4.81 4.82
N ALA A 56 9.53 5.14 6.12
CA ALA A 56 9.72 6.51 6.58
C ALA A 56 11.13 7.02 6.25
N PHE A 57 12.15 6.21 6.52
CA PHE A 57 13.54 6.57 6.22
C PHE A 57 13.78 6.73 4.71
N ALA A 58 13.32 5.77 3.89
CA ALA A 58 13.41 5.85 2.44
C ALA A 58 12.67 7.07 1.88
N SER A 59 11.47 7.37 2.40
CA SER A 59 10.68 8.54 2.02
C SER A 59 11.44 9.84 2.27
N LEU A 60 12.03 9.98 3.47
CA LEU A 60 12.82 11.16 3.82
C LEU A 60 14.05 11.32 2.92
N LEU A 61 14.76 10.22 2.61
CA LEU A 61 15.89 10.24 1.68
C LEU A 61 15.45 10.65 0.27
N ILE A 62 14.37 10.06 -0.26
CA ILE A 62 13.94 10.30 -1.63
C ILE A 62 13.54 11.76 -1.83
N VAL A 63 12.76 12.32 -0.92
CA VAL A 63 12.36 13.72 -1.06
C VAL A 63 13.55 14.67 -0.93
N ASN A 64 14.43 14.45 0.05
CA ASN A 64 15.56 15.35 0.31
C ASN A 64 16.65 15.30 -0.77
N PHE A 65 16.84 14.16 -1.45
CA PHE A 65 17.93 13.98 -2.42
C PHE A 65 17.47 13.88 -3.88
N PHE A 66 16.26 13.39 -4.15
CA PHE A 66 15.78 13.11 -5.52
C PHE A 66 14.54 13.93 -5.92
N GLY A 67 13.97 14.70 -4.98
CA GLY A 67 12.88 15.63 -5.22
C GLY A 67 11.46 15.05 -5.14
N LYS A 68 10.49 15.96 -5.15
CA LYS A 68 9.06 15.70 -4.86
C LYS A 68 8.38 14.76 -5.85
N PHE A 69 8.67 14.89 -7.14
CA PHE A 69 8.06 14.03 -8.17
C PHE A 69 8.52 12.57 -8.02
N THR A 70 9.82 12.35 -7.78
CA THR A 70 10.40 11.02 -7.53
C THR A 70 9.77 10.35 -6.32
N TYR A 71 9.46 11.14 -5.28
CA TYR A 71 8.73 10.63 -4.12
C TYR A 71 7.33 10.11 -4.47
N VAL A 72 6.56 10.86 -5.26
CA VAL A 72 5.24 10.40 -5.73
C VAL A 72 5.33 9.10 -6.51
N LEU A 73 6.33 8.97 -7.41
CA LEU A 73 6.57 7.73 -8.15
C LEU A 73 6.94 6.56 -7.23
N PHE A 74 7.79 6.80 -6.23
CA PHE A 74 8.16 5.80 -5.24
C PHE A 74 6.96 5.28 -4.45
N ILE A 75 6.06 6.18 -4.04
CA ILE A 75 4.81 5.81 -3.37
C ILE A 75 3.91 4.99 -4.30
N ALA A 76 3.71 5.42 -5.55
CA ALA A 76 2.93 4.68 -6.53
C ALA A 76 3.46 3.26 -6.75
N ALA A 77 4.79 3.12 -6.88
CA ALA A 77 5.44 1.82 -7.03
C ALA A 77 5.24 0.93 -5.79
N THR A 78 5.38 1.51 -4.59
CA THR A 78 5.19 0.78 -3.32
C THR A 78 3.77 0.25 -3.17
N ILE A 79 2.77 1.10 -3.44
CA ILE A 79 1.34 0.73 -3.43
C ILE A 79 1.09 -0.41 -4.44
N THR A 80 1.63 -0.29 -5.65
CA THR A 80 1.47 -1.28 -6.72
C THR A 80 1.98 -2.66 -6.28
N VAL A 81 3.17 -2.72 -5.67
CA VAL A 81 3.75 -3.98 -5.20
C VAL A 81 2.94 -4.60 -4.06
N ILE A 82 2.51 -3.81 -3.08
CA ILE A 82 1.76 -4.34 -1.93
C ILE A 82 0.38 -4.85 -2.38
N TYR A 83 -0.35 -4.07 -3.17
CA TYR A 83 -1.69 -4.46 -3.60
C TYR A 83 -1.69 -5.58 -4.64
N SER A 84 -0.66 -5.69 -5.49
CA SER A 84 -0.56 -6.82 -6.43
C SER A 84 -0.41 -8.15 -5.68
N GLU A 85 0.39 -8.16 -4.61
CA GLU A 85 0.53 -9.31 -3.71
C GLU A 85 -0.77 -9.66 -2.99
N ILE A 86 -1.47 -8.65 -2.43
CA ILE A 86 -2.78 -8.86 -1.79
C ILE A 86 -3.76 -9.46 -2.81
N SER A 87 -3.84 -8.88 -4.00
CA SER A 87 -4.74 -9.35 -5.06
C SER A 87 -4.39 -10.75 -5.53
N PHE A 88 -3.12 -11.10 -5.65
CA PHE A 88 -2.74 -12.46 -5.98
C PHE A 88 -3.21 -13.46 -4.92
N LEU A 89 -3.05 -13.13 -3.64
CA LEU A 89 -3.53 -13.97 -2.54
C LEU A 89 -5.05 -14.11 -2.54
N LEU A 90 -5.78 -13.02 -2.77
CA LEU A 90 -7.24 -13.06 -2.88
C LEU A 90 -7.71 -13.91 -4.06
N GLY A 91 -7.10 -13.73 -5.24
CA GLY A 91 -7.42 -14.50 -6.45
C GLY A 91 -7.13 -15.99 -6.29
N LYS A 92 -6.09 -16.34 -5.52
CA LYS A 92 -5.70 -17.73 -5.30
C LYS A 92 -6.48 -18.43 -4.19
N TYR A 93 -6.86 -17.72 -3.13
CA TYR A 93 -7.37 -18.33 -1.90
C TYR A 93 -8.72 -17.81 -1.43
N PHE A 94 -9.06 -16.54 -1.68
CA PHE A 94 -10.33 -15.96 -1.24
C PHE A 94 -11.43 -16.23 -2.27
N PHE A 95 -11.27 -15.69 -3.48
CA PHE A 95 -12.30 -15.69 -4.50
C PHE A 95 -12.72 -17.09 -4.97
N PRO A 96 -11.83 -18.09 -5.12
CA PRO A 96 -12.26 -19.46 -5.45
C PRO A 96 -13.22 -20.08 -4.42
N ASN A 97 -13.12 -19.66 -3.16
CA ASN A 97 -14.00 -20.14 -2.08
C ASN A 97 -15.23 -19.24 -1.88
N PHE A 98 -15.19 -18.01 -2.38
CA PHE A 98 -16.28 -17.04 -2.28
C PHE A 98 -17.28 -17.16 -3.42
N VAL A 99 -16.79 -17.43 -4.64
CA VAL A 99 -17.60 -17.59 -5.84
C VAL A 99 -17.92 -19.07 -6.05
N SER A 100 -19.08 -19.39 -6.63
CA SER A 100 -19.50 -20.80 -6.87
C SER A 100 -18.45 -21.58 -7.67
N GLU A 101 -18.35 -22.89 -7.43
CA GLU A 101 -17.37 -23.81 -8.06
C GLU A 101 -17.37 -23.78 -9.61
N ASN A 102 -18.44 -23.30 -10.24
CA ASN A 102 -18.60 -23.25 -11.69
C ASN A 102 -17.96 -22.02 -12.37
N VAL A 103 -17.34 -21.11 -11.62
CA VAL A 103 -16.71 -19.91 -12.20
C VAL A 103 -15.28 -20.20 -12.62
N SER A 104 -14.94 -19.82 -13.86
CA SER A 104 -13.61 -20.05 -14.42
C SER A 104 -12.54 -19.24 -13.69
N LYS A 105 -11.30 -19.74 -13.71
CA LYS A 105 -10.16 -19.09 -13.03
C LYS A 105 -9.87 -17.70 -13.59
N GLU A 106 -10.09 -17.50 -14.88
CA GLU A 106 -9.89 -16.23 -15.57
C GLU A 106 -10.82 -15.15 -15.00
N ILE A 107 -12.09 -15.49 -14.76
CA ILE A 107 -13.08 -14.58 -14.16
C ILE A 107 -12.69 -14.26 -12.70
N ILE A 108 -12.23 -15.27 -11.95
CA ILE A 108 -11.75 -15.08 -10.56
C ILE A 108 -10.56 -14.12 -10.52
N TYR A 109 -9.56 -14.30 -11.39
CA TYR A 109 -8.42 -13.39 -11.47
C TYR A 109 -8.81 -12.00 -11.95
N MET A 110 -9.79 -11.90 -12.86
CA MET A 110 -10.33 -10.61 -13.28
C MET A 110 -10.98 -9.86 -12.10
N PHE A 111 -11.79 -10.52 -11.28
CA PHE A 111 -12.35 -9.90 -10.06
C PHE A 111 -11.24 -9.42 -9.12
N SER A 112 -10.22 -10.25 -8.92
CA SER A 112 -9.10 -9.87 -8.06
C SER A 112 -8.32 -8.66 -8.59
N PHE A 113 -8.14 -8.59 -9.90
CA PHE A 113 -7.50 -7.47 -10.58
C PHE A 113 -8.32 -6.18 -10.50
N ILE A 114 -9.65 -6.26 -10.61
CA ILE A 114 -10.54 -5.10 -10.44
C ILE A 114 -10.44 -4.55 -9.02
N VAL A 115 -10.43 -5.42 -8.00
CA VAL A 115 -10.24 -5.02 -6.60
C VAL A 115 -8.87 -4.37 -6.39
N PHE A 116 -7.82 -4.94 -6.99
CA PHE A 116 -6.47 -4.37 -7.00
C PHE A 116 -6.45 -2.93 -7.52
N ILE A 117 -6.96 -2.71 -8.75
CA ILE A 117 -6.93 -1.38 -9.38
C ILE A 117 -7.68 -0.37 -8.53
N ASN A 118 -8.89 -0.71 -8.09
CA ASN A 118 -9.73 0.24 -7.36
C ASN A 118 -9.13 0.60 -5.98
N ALA A 119 -8.68 -0.40 -5.22
CA ALA A 119 -8.08 -0.17 -3.91
C ALA A 119 -6.75 0.60 -4.03
N GLY A 120 -5.91 0.23 -5.00
CA GLY A 120 -4.65 0.92 -5.28
C GLY A 120 -4.86 2.37 -5.71
N TYR A 121 -5.78 2.61 -6.64
CA TYR A 121 -6.12 3.96 -7.12
C TYR A 121 -6.66 4.85 -6.00
N PHE A 122 -7.64 4.36 -5.23
CA PHE A 122 -8.22 5.12 -4.12
C PHE A 122 -7.16 5.50 -3.08
N THR A 123 -6.31 4.54 -2.71
CA THR A 123 -5.21 4.78 -1.76
C THR A 123 -4.24 5.84 -2.30
N PHE A 124 -3.87 5.74 -3.57
CA PHE A 124 -2.94 6.67 -4.18
C PHE A 124 -3.52 8.09 -4.24
N MET A 125 -4.79 8.24 -4.60
CA MET A 125 -5.46 9.54 -4.61
C MET A 125 -5.54 10.15 -3.20
N LEU A 126 -5.89 9.36 -2.18
CA LEU A 126 -5.87 9.81 -0.80
C LEU A 126 -4.48 10.30 -0.36
N ILE A 127 -3.41 9.58 -0.74
CA ILE A 127 -2.05 10.04 -0.46
C ILE A 127 -1.73 11.33 -1.21
N LEU A 128 -2.10 11.46 -2.49
CA LEU A 128 -1.89 12.70 -3.24
C LEU A 128 -2.58 13.90 -2.59
N ASP A 129 -3.80 13.72 -2.09
CA ASP A 129 -4.52 14.79 -1.39
C ASP A 129 -3.81 15.20 -0.10
N ILE A 130 -3.31 14.24 0.69
CA ILE A 130 -2.49 14.51 1.89
C ILE A 130 -1.21 15.28 1.52
N LEU A 131 -0.56 14.91 0.42
CA LEU A 131 0.67 15.57 -0.03
C LEU A 131 0.43 17.01 -0.49
N LYS A 132 -0.72 17.27 -1.12
CA LYS A 132 -1.12 18.60 -1.60
C LYS A 132 -1.70 19.52 -0.53
N ALA A 133 -2.22 18.98 0.58
CA ALA A 133 -2.86 19.78 1.62
C ALA A 133 -1.92 20.87 2.19
N GLU A 134 -2.37 22.12 2.19
CA GLU A 134 -1.56 23.27 2.63
C GLU A 134 -1.58 23.47 4.16
N THR A 135 -2.63 22.98 4.84
CA THR A 135 -2.88 23.11 6.28
C THR A 135 -3.19 21.75 6.92
N TYR A 136 -3.12 21.68 8.25
CA TYR A 136 -3.60 20.51 8.99
C TYR A 136 -5.11 20.38 8.74
N ILE A 137 -5.56 19.17 8.38
CA ILE A 137 -6.99 18.80 8.40
C ILE A 137 -7.47 18.79 9.84
#